data_AF-A0A8T7HN04-F1
#
_entry.id   AF-A0A8T7HN04-F1
#
_cell.length_a   1.000
_cell.length_b   1.000
_cell.length_c   1.000
_cell.angle_alpha   90.00
_cell.angle_beta   90.00
_cell.angle_gamma   90.00
#
_symmetry.space_group_name_H-M   'P 1'
#
loop_
_entity.id
_entity.type
_entity.pdbx_description
1 polymer ?
#
loop_
_entity_poly.entity_id
_entity_poly.type
_entity_poly.pdbx_seq_one_letter_code
_entity_poly.pdbx_strand_id
1 'polypeptide(L)'
;MTDECTGKKSVIERLCNGNNKSVETYECDAGCEDGACIYPKKGCTDTDSDVFLKGSVNVTNPDGTVTAFEDRCDGQALIELGCNGFTRIETIVECESGCNDGACVPRADPCIGCDGECIEGICKEDIGSCKTNADCHDDDPCTLNTCSGICRTQKISGCNMDGRCVPYSARQGNAYCGPDGNISTQKSNGKECKRDYECITNVCEENRCSEGMLQKILNWFMKLFSS
;
A
#
# COMPACT_ATOMS: atom_id res chain seq x y z
N MET A 1 63.82 12.99 -9.89
CA MET A 1 63.24 12.97 -8.53
C MET A 1 61.86 12.38 -8.73
N THR A 2 61.57 11.32 -8.01
CA THR A 2 60.28 10.62 -8.11
C THR A 2 59.56 10.89 -6.80
N ASP A 3 58.26 11.18 -6.88
CA ASP A 3 57.45 11.28 -5.68
C ASP A 3 57.40 9.91 -5.00
N GLU A 4 57.37 9.90 -3.68
CA GLU A 4 57.39 8.67 -2.90
C GLU A 4 56.44 8.76 -1.72
N CYS A 5 55.83 7.64 -1.37
CA CYS A 5 54.98 7.57 -0.19
C CYS A 5 55.82 7.53 1.08
N THR A 6 55.49 8.39 2.04
CA THR A 6 56.06 8.33 3.39
C THR A 6 54.99 7.84 4.36
N GLY A 7 55.20 6.65 4.91
CA GLY A 7 54.15 5.97 5.68
C GLY A 7 52.96 5.52 4.82
N LYS A 8 51.80 5.33 5.44
CA LYS A 8 50.59 4.79 4.77
C LYS A 8 49.67 5.85 4.15
N LYS A 9 49.84 7.13 4.51
CA LYS A 9 48.89 8.21 4.20
C LYS A 9 49.56 9.53 3.81
N SER A 10 50.81 9.53 3.37
CA SER A 10 51.46 10.79 2.99
C SER A 10 52.31 10.60 1.76
N VAL A 11 52.32 11.60 0.89
CA VAL A 11 53.18 11.69 -0.29
C VAL A 11 54.22 12.80 -0.06
N ILE A 12 55.46 12.53 -0.45
CA ILE A 12 56.52 13.53 -0.46
C ILE A 12 56.55 14.16 -1.85
N GLU A 13 56.22 15.45 -1.92
CA GLU A 13 56.39 16.23 -3.14
C GLU A 13 57.75 16.94 -3.11
N ARG A 14 58.50 16.79 -4.20
CA ARG A 14 59.85 17.36 -4.35
C ARG A 14 59.85 18.44 -5.43
N LEU A 15 59.69 19.69 -5.02
CA LEU A 15 59.68 20.82 -5.96
C LEU A 15 61.09 21.39 -6.17
N CYS A 16 61.39 21.77 -7.41
CA CYS A 16 62.60 22.49 -7.78
C CYS A 16 62.23 23.86 -8.34
N ASN A 17 62.73 24.94 -7.73
CA ASN A 17 62.63 26.30 -8.26
C ASN A 17 64.04 26.89 -8.43
N GLY A 18 64.56 26.84 -9.66
CA GLY A 18 65.96 27.17 -9.95
C GLY A 18 66.92 26.20 -9.24
N ASN A 19 67.85 26.74 -8.43
CA ASN A 19 68.78 25.92 -7.63
C ASN A 19 68.21 25.49 -6.27
N ASN A 20 67.01 25.97 -5.91
CA ASN A 20 66.40 25.66 -4.62
C ASN A 20 65.55 24.39 -4.76
N LYS A 21 65.83 23.42 -3.87
CA LYS A 21 65.03 22.21 -3.71
C LYS A 21 64.20 22.36 -2.44
N SER A 22 62.90 22.24 -2.56
CA SER A 22 62.00 22.09 -1.41
C SER A 22 61.45 20.68 -1.38
N VAL A 23 61.17 20.22 -0.16
CA VAL A 23 60.52 18.95 0.10
C VAL A 23 59.30 19.28 0.96
N GLU A 24 58.13 18.98 0.44
CA GLU A 24 56.86 19.14 1.14
C GLU A 24 56.25 17.76 1.37
N THR A 25 55.54 17.60 2.47
CA THR A 25 54.81 16.37 2.79
C THR A 25 53.34 16.71 2.79
N TYR A 26 52.58 16.02 1.93
CA TYR A 26 51.14 16.16 1.83
C TYR A 26 50.46 14.91 2.38
N GLU A 27 49.46 15.09 3.23
CA GLU A 27 48.68 13.98 3.79
C GLU A 27 47.53 13.61 2.84
N CYS A 28 47.46 12.35 2.44
CA CYS A 28 46.46 11.81 1.53
C CYS A 28 45.26 11.25 2.33
N ASP A 29 44.05 11.60 1.91
CA ASP A 29 42.81 11.21 2.59
C ASP A 29 42.63 9.68 2.69
N ALA A 30 42.78 8.97 1.56
CA ALA A 30 42.53 7.52 1.48
C ALA A 30 43.81 6.65 1.54
N GLY A 31 44.98 7.21 1.25
CA GLY A 31 46.26 6.49 1.29
C GLY A 31 47.24 7.00 0.24
N CYS A 32 48.45 6.45 0.21
CA CYS A 32 49.44 6.73 -0.82
C CYS A 32 49.94 5.41 -1.43
N GLU A 33 50.00 5.34 -2.76
CA GLU A 33 50.54 4.21 -3.52
C GLU A 33 51.36 4.75 -4.71
N ASP A 34 52.53 4.15 -4.95
CA ASP A 34 53.47 4.50 -6.03
C ASP A 34 53.79 6.00 -6.19
N GLY A 35 53.88 6.72 -5.06
CA GLY A 35 54.22 8.14 -5.05
C GLY A 35 53.07 9.07 -5.41
N ALA A 36 51.83 8.59 -5.39
CA ALA A 36 50.63 9.40 -5.59
C ALA A 36 49.62 9.19 -4.46
N CYS A 37 48.86 10.23 -4.14
CA CYS A 37 47.69 10.07 -3.29
C CYS A 37 46.67 9.17 -3.98
N ILE A 38 46.25 8.13 -3.26
CA ILE A 38 45.07 7.36 -3.61
C ILE A 38 43.89 8.30 -3.36
N TYR A 39 43.19 8.68 -4.42
CA TYR A 39 41.92 9.37 -4.26
C TYR A 39 40.86 8.35 -3.87
N PRO A 40 40.02 8.65 -2.86
CA PRO A 40 38.83 7.85 -2.64
C PRO A 40 38.00 7.79 -3.92
N LYS A 41 37.54 6.60 -4.32
CA LYS A 41 36.44 6.47 -5.29
C LYS A 41 35.16 6.95 -4.60
N LYS A 42 35.00 8.26 -4.39
CA LYS A 42 33.69 8.79 -4.00
C LYS A 42 32.76 8.54 -5.18
N GLY A 43 31.68 7.83 -4.95
CA GLY A 43 30.78 7.37 -6.01
C GLY A 43 29.36 7.30 -5.51
N CYS A 44 28.42 7.59 -6.38
CA CYS A 44 27.02 7.28 -6.18
C CYS A 44 26.56 6.62 -7.47
N THR A 45 25.96 5.44 -7.36
CA THR A 45 25.36 4.75 -8.50
C THR A 45 23.95 4.33 -8.13
N ASP A 46 23.03 4.63 -9.01
CA ASP A 46 21.60 4.34 -8.88
C ASP A 46 21.24 3.15 -9.77
N THR A 47 20.42 2.23 -9.29
CA THR A 47 20.03 1.04 -10.08
C THR A 47 18.98 1.34 -11.12
N ASP A 48 18.22 2.41 -10.92
CA ASP A 48 17.11 2.83 -11.77
C ASP A 48 16.78 4.30 -11.49
N SER A 49 15.78 4.82 -12.18
CA SER A 49 15.25 6.17 -11.93
C SER A 49 13.75 6.16 -12.22
N ASP A 50 13.13 4.99 -12.06
CA ASP A 50 11.77 4.68 -12.45
C ASP A 50 10.97 4.41 -11.19
N VAL A 51 10.09 5.35 -10.87
CA VAL A 51 9.24 5.32 -9.67
C VAL A 51 8.32 4.10 -9.59
N PHE A 52 8.14 3.33 -10.66
CA PHE A 52 7.32 2.11 -10.67
C PHE A 52 8.12 0.82 -10.45
N LEU A 53 9.45 0.92 -10.37
CA LEU A 53 10.34 -0.18 -10.03
C LEU A 53 10.95 0.10 -8.67
N LYS A 54 11.17 -0.96 -7.89
CA LYS A 54 11.91 -0.82 -6.64
C LYS A 54 13.40 -0.66 -6.97
N GLY A 55 13.97 0.43 -6.54
CA GLY A 55 15.37 0.75 -6.76
C GLY A 55 16.24 0.82 -5.54
N SER A 56 17.52 1.08 -5.82
CA SER A 56 18.57 1.16 -4.82
C SER A 56 19.73 2.06 -5.26
N VAL A 57 20.26 2.78 -4.29
CA VAL A 57 21.45 3.63 -4.45
C VAL A 57 22.62 3.05 -3.68
N ASN A 58 23.74 2.87 -4.38
CA ASN A 58 25.02 2.49 -3.80
C ASN A 58 25.92 3.71 -3.67
N VAL A 59 26.31 4.05 -2.44
CA VAL A 59 27.26 5.13 -2.14
C VAL A 59 28.61 4.53 -1.79
N THR A 60 29.64 4.89 -2.56
CA THR A 60 31.03 4.54 -2.26
C THR A 60 31.66 5.62 -1.38
N ASN A 61 32.02 5.23 -0.16
CA ASN A 61 32.62 6.08 0.85
C ASN A 61 34.12 6.32 0.58
N PRO A 62 34.74 7.32 1.22
CA PRO A 62 36.15 7.61 1.01
C PRO A 62 37.12 6.48 1.37
N ASP A 63 36.75 5.58 2.28
CA ASP A 63 37.54 4.39 2.61
C ASP A 63 37.37 3.24 1.61
N GLY A 64 36.59 3.45 0.54
CA GLY A 64 36.27 2.45 -0.48
C GLY A 64 35.14 1.50 -0.09
N THR A 65 34.55 1.65 1.09
CA THR A 65 33.36 0.86 1.47
C THR A 65 32.13 1.31 0.68
N VAL A 66 31.21 0.39 0.42
CA VAL A 66 29.96 0.69 -0.29
C VAL A 66 28.80 0.51 0.67
N THR A 67 27.95 1.53 0.76
CA THR A 67 26.70 1.50 1.51
C THR A 67 25.53 1.52 0.53
N ALA A 68 24.65 0.53 0.61
CA ALA A 68 23.44 0.43 -0.20
C ALA A 68 22.23 1.00 0.56
N PHE A 69 21.35 1.67 -0.17
CA PHE A 69 20.07 2.18 0.31
C PHE A 69 19.00 1.79 -0.72
N GLU A 70 17.79 1.48 -0.27
CA GLU A 70 16.67 1.12 -1.15
C GLU A 70 15.56 2.16 -1.06
N ASP A 71 14.80 2.25 -2.14
CA ASP A 71 13.56 3.02 -2.15
C ASP A 71 12.56 2.44 -1.16
N ARG A 72 11.72 3.32 -0.62
CA ARG A 72 10.80 2.93 0.45
C ARG A 72 9.52 3.74 0.41
N CYS A 73 8.44 3.11 0.86
CA CYS A 73 7.17 3.79 1.02
C CYS A 73 7.08 4.49 2.37
N ASP A 74 6.50 5.69 2.37
CA ASP A 74 6.01 6.39 3.56
C ASP A 74 4.51 6.67 3.36
N GLY A 75 3.68 5.75 3.84
CA GLY A 75 2.25 5.78 3.55
C GLY A 75 1.96 5.61 2.04
N GLN A 76 1.33 6.62 1.44
CA GLN A 76 1.00 6.66 0.01
C GLN A 76 2.15 7.23 -0.85
N ALA A 77 3.16 7.85 -0.23
CA ALA A 77 4.28 8.43 -0.94
C ALA A 77 5.42 7.42 -1.10
N LEU A 78 6.10 7.50 -2.23
CA LEU A 78 7.39 6.87 -2.48
C LEU A 78 8.51 7.84 -2.08
N ILE A 79 9.43 7.36 -1.25
CA ILE A 79 10.73 8.00 -1.05
C ILE A 79 11.69 7.35 -2.03
N GLU A 80 11.85 8.02 -3.17
CA GLU A 80 12.76 7.68 -4.25
C GLU A 80 14.17 8.15 -3.89
N LEU A 81 15.12 7.24 -3.94
CA LEU A 81 16.53 7.55 -3.77
C LEU A 81 17.16 7.69 -5.14
N GLY A 82 18.07 8.65 -5.28
CA GLY A 82 18.88 8.71 -6.49
C GLY A 82 20.24 9.34 -6.27
N CYS A 83 20.96 9.57 -7.37
CA CYS A 83 22.28 10.18 -7.35
C CYS A 83 22.30 11.55 -8.03
N ASN A 84 22.84 12.55 -7.33
CA ASN A 84 23.29 13.80 -7.93
C ASN A 84 24.81 13.91 -7.83
N GLY A 85 25.49 13.55 -8.92
CA GLY A 85 26.94 13.41 -8.94
C GLY A 85 27.41 12.33 -7.96
N PHE A 86 28.11 12.74 -6.90
CA PHE A 86 28.67 11.83 -5.88
C PHE A 86 27.84 11.77 -4.60
N THR A 87 26.64 12.32 -4.60
CA THR A 87 25.79 12.48 -3.41
C THR A 87 24.45 11.81 -3.63
N ARG A 88 24.00 11.01 -2.66
CA ARG A 88 22.63 10.49 -2.62
C ARG A 88 21.65 11.63 -2.39
N ILE A 89 20.57 11.64 -3.15
CA ILE A 89 19.42 12.52 -2.96
C ILE A 89 18.18 11.68 -2.64
N GLU A 90 17.19 12.32 -2.00
CA GLU A 90 15.89 11.71 -1.73
C GLU A 90 14.82 12.62 -2.34
N THR A 91 13.89 12.03 -3.09
CA THR A 91 12.73 12.69 -3.67
C THR A 91 11.47 12.04 -3.10
N ILE A 92 10.49 12.85 -2.71
CA ILE A 92 9.19 12.34 -2.25
C ILE A 92 8.21 12.47 -3.41
N VAL A 93 7.66 11.33 -3.84
CA VAL A 93 6.72 11.21 -4.95
C VAL A 93 5.38 10.72 -4.40
N GLU A 94 4.32 11.50 -4.59
CA GLU A 94 2.96 11.07 -4.23
C GLU A 94 2.43 10.09 -5.28
N CYS A 95 2.21 8.83 -4.90
CA CYS A 95 1.74 7.80 -5.83
C CYS A 95 0.21 7.84 -5.93
N GLU A 96 -0.33 8.04 -7.13
CA GLU A 96 -1.78 8.12 -7.37
C GLU A 96 -2.55 6.90 -6.85
N SER A 97 -1.98 5.70 -6.99
CA SER A 97 -2.62 4.44 -6.61
C SER A 97 -1.99 3.77 -5.40
N GLY A 98 -1.19 4.50 -4.61
CA GLY A 98 -0.47 3.98 -3.46
C GLY A 98 0.98 3.59 -3.77
N CYS A 99 1.76 3.41 -2.72
CA CYS A 99 3.13 2.90 -2.78
C CYS A 99 3.17 1.49 -2.17
N ASN A 100 3.88 0.57 -2.80
CA ASN A 100 4.09 -0.78 -2.28
C ASN A 100 5.53 -1.24 -2.56
N ASP A 101 6.19 -1.82 -1.54
CA ASP A 101 7.56 -2.34 -1.58
C ASP A 101 8.58 -1.39 -2.25
N GLY A 102 8.53 -0.11 -1.90
CA GLY A 102 9.49 0.87 -2.43
C GLY A 102 9.27 1.22 -3.90
N ALA A 103 8.05 1.06 -4.42
CA ALA A 103 7.67 1.55 -5.74
C ALA A 103 6.24 2.09 -5.73
N CYS A 104 5.94 3.05 -6.60
CA CYS A 104 4.56 3.43 -6.87
C CYS A 104 3.83 2.25 -7.50
N VAL A 105 2.62 1.98 -7.02
CA VAL A 105 1.71 1.04 -7.67
C VAL A 105 1.24 1.70 -8.96
N PRO A 106 1.48 1.09 -10.13
CA PRO A 106 0.92 1.58 -11.37
C PRO A 106 -0.59 1.66 -11.22
N ARG A 107 -1.19 2.75 -11.71
CA ARG A 107 -2.64 2.80 -11.81
C ARG A 107 -3.07 1.57 -12.61
N ALA A 108 -3.97 0.76 -12.04
CA ALA A 108 -4.53 -0.37 -12.76
C ALA A 108 -5.09 0.19 -14.07
N ASP A 109 -4.40 -0.11 -15.18
CA ASP A 109 -4.87 0.28 -16.48
C ASP A 109 -6.10 -0.59 -16.75
N PRO A 110 -7.32 0.00 -16.79
CA PRO A 110 -8.54 -0.77 -17.02
C PRO A 110 -8.52 -1.49 -18.38
N CYS A 111 -7.55 -1.18 -19.24
CA CYS A 111 -7.32 -1.83 -20.52
C CYS A 111 -6.41 -3.07 -20.46
N ILE A 112 -5.77 -3.37 -19.32
CA ILE A 112 -4.97 -4.60 -19.17
C ILE A 112 -5.92 -5.80 -19.21
N GLY A 113 -5.82 -6.59 -20.29
CA GLY A 113 -6.65 -7.77 -20.52
C GLY A 113 -7.68 -7.62 -21.65
N CYS A 114 -7.74 -6.48 -22.35
CA CYS A 114 -8.50 -6.40 -23.60
C CYS A 114 -7.80 -7.21 -24.70
N ASP A 115 -8.54 -7.99 -25.46
CA ASP A 115 -8.01 -8.74 -26.63
C ASP A 115 -7.86 -7.83 -27.87
N GLY A 116 -8.00 -6.50 -27.70
CA GLY A 116 -8.02 -5.52 -28.78
C GLY A 116 -7.80 -4.08 -28.33
N GLU A 117 -8.39 -3.13 -29.06
CA GLU A 117 -8.27 -1.69 -28.79
C GLU A 117 -9.02 -1.31 -27.50
N CYS A 118 -8.45 -0.37 -26.74
CA CYS A 118 -9.11 0.23 -25.59
C CYS A 118 -9.46 1.69 -25.89
N ILE A 119 -10.69 2.10 -25.59
CA ILE A 119 -11.19 3.45 -25.82
C ILE A 119 -11.66 4.00 -24.49
N GLU A 120 -10.98 5.04 -23.99
CA GLU A 120 -11.30 5.71 -22.73
C GLU A 120 -11.39 4.76 -21.50
N GLY A 121 -10.54 3.73 -21.47
CA GLY A 121 -10.49 2.77 -20.37
C GLY A 121 -11.52 1.64 -20.46
N ILE A 122 -12.05 1.37 -21.66
CA ILE A 122 -13.03 0.31 -21.93
C ILE A 122 -12.56 -0.52 -23.12
N CYS A 123 -12.60 -1.85 -23.02
CA CYS A 123 -12.28 -2.73 -24.15
C CYS A 123 -13.29 -2.51 -25.28
N LYS A 124 -12.79 -2.36 -26.52
CA LYS A 124 -13.65 -2.07 -27.68
C LYS A 124 -14.70 -3.14 -27.93
N GLU A 125 -14.40 -4.41 -27.63
CA GLU A 125 -15.39 -5.50 -27.70
C GLU A 125 -16.57 -5.33 -26.74
N ASP A 126 -16.39 -4.59 -25.64
CA ASP A 126 -17.47 -4.32 -24.67
C ASP A 126 -18.36 -3.15 -25.09
N ILE A 127 -17.94 -2.34 -26.07
CA ILE A 127 -18.73 -1.23 -26.61
C ILE A 127 -19.90 -1.80 -27.43
N GLY A 128 -21.12 -1.56 -26.95
CA GLY A 128 -22.35 -2.13 -27.52
C GLY A 128 -22.72 -3.51 -26.97
N SER A 129 -22.05 -3.98 -25.91
CA SER A 129 -22.30 -5.27 -25.24
C SER A 129 -23.73 -5.45 -24.73
N CYS A 130 -24.45 -4.36 -24.50
CA CYS A 130 -25.83 -4.39 -24.01
C CYS A 130 -26.75 -3.48 -24.80
N LYS A 131 -28.04 -3.83 -24.84
CA LYS A 131 -29.12 -3.00 -25.41
C LYS A 131 -30.09 -2.53 -24.34
N THR A 132 -30.24 -3.31 -23.27
CA THR A 132 -31.15 -3.06 -22.16
C THR A 132 -30.47 -3.40 -20.83
N ASN A 133 -30.99 -2.86 -19.72
CA ASN A 133 -30.50 -3.22 -18.38
C ASN A 133 -30.61 -4.73 -18.09
N ALA A 134 -31.55 -5.43 -18.74
CA ALA A 134 -31.74 -6.87 -18.58
C ALA A 134 -30.58 -7.67 -19.18
N ASP A 135 -29.88 -7.14 -20.18
CA ASP A 135 -28.70 -7.79 -20.78
C ASP A 135 -27.49 -7.77 -19.82
N CYS A 136 -27.54 -6.93 -18.79
CA CYS A 136 -26.49 -6.74 -17.80
C CYS A 136 -26.75 -7.48 -16.48
N HIS A 137 -27.65 -8.46 -16.48
CA HIS A 137 -27.98 -9.20 -15.27
C HIS A 137 -26.78 -10.06 -14.82
N ASP A 138 -26.22 -9.76 -13.66
CA ASP A 138 -25.07 -10.44 -13.04
C ASP A 138 -25.50 -11.47 -11.97
N ASP A 139 -26.80 -11.75 -11.89
CA ASP A 139 -27.43 -12.63 -10.89
C ASP A 139 -27.23 -12.18 -9.42
N ASP A 140 -26.70 -10.98 -9.18
CA ASP A 140 -26.66 -10.36 -7.86
C ASP A 140 -27.88 -9.43 -7.69
N PRO A 141 -28.86 -9.77 -6.84
CA PRO A 141 -30.00 -8.89 -6.62
C PRO A 141 -29.60 -7.59 -5.92
N CYS A 142 -28.42 -7.51 -5.31
CA CYS A 142 -27.85 -6.32 -4.67
C CYS A 142 -26.95 -5.49 -5.60
N THR A 143 -27.10 -5.64 -6.92
CA THR A 143 -26.52 -4.72 -7.88
C THR A 143 -27.61 -4.05 -8.71
N LEU A 144 -27.38 -2.77 -9.01
CA LEU A 144 -28.16 -2.04 -10.00
C LEU A 144 -27.44 -2.17 -11.34
N ASN A 145 -28.04 -2.96 -12.23
CA ASN A 145 -27.52 -3.22 -13.57
C ASN A 145 -28.04 -2.16 -14.55
N THR A 146 -27.12 -1.38 -15.12
CA THR A 146 -27.44 -0.30 -16.06
C THR A 146 -26.74 -0.52 -17.39
N CYS A 147 -27.48 -0.37 -18.47
CA CYS A 147 -26.97 -0.40 -19.82
C CYS A 147 -26.96 1.00 -20.44
N SER A 148 -25.78 1.45 -20.84
CA SER A 148 -25.58 2.66 -21.67
C SER A 148 -24.76 2.34 -22.92
N GLY A 149 -24.97 1.14 -23.48
CA GLY A 149 -24.10 0.54 -24.51
C GLY A 149 -23.00 -0.33 -23.93
N ILE A 150 -22.67 -0.18 -22.66
CA ILE A 150 -21.79 -1.08 -21.89
C ILE A 150 -22.49 -1.40 -20.57
N CYS A 151 -22.34 -2.63 -20.09
CA CYS A 151 -22.86 -3.01 -18.80
C CYS A 151 -22.09 -2.34 -17.66
N ARG A 152 -22.82 -1.66 -16.78
CA ARG A 152 -22.31 -1.13 -15.52
C ARG A 152 -23.12 -1.71 -14.38
N THR A 153 -22.43 -2.27 -13.41
CA THR A 153 -23.03 -2.77 -12.18
C THR A 153 -22.67 -1.81 -11.05
N GLN A 154 -23.67 -1.40 -10.27
CA GLN A 154 -23.45 -0.60 -9.07
C GLN A 154 -23.96 -1.38 -7.87
N LYS A 155 -23.06 -1.74 -6.95
CA LYS A 155 -23.45 -2.36 -5.68
C LYS A 155 -24.33 -1.41 -4.90
N ILE A 156 -25.52 -1.88 -4.51
CA ILE A 156 -26.44 -1.13 -3.65
C ILE A 156 -26.37 -1.61 -2.20
N SER A 157 -26.82 -0.77 -1.27
CA SER A 157 -26.77 -1.07 0.16
C SER A 157 -27.72 -2.21 0.54
N GLY A 158 -27.16 -3.34 0.95
CA GLY A 158 -27.93 -4.49 1.43
C GLY A 158 -27.14 -5.78 1.44
N CYS A 159 -27.86 -6.89 1.60
CA CYS A 159 -27.33 -8.25 1.51
C CYS A 159 -28.23 -9.08 0.58
N ASN A 160 -27.65 -9.99 -0.19
CA ASN A 160 -28.41 -10.97 -0.95
C ASN A 160 -28.88 -12.09 -0.01
N MET A 161 -30.17 -12.10 0.34
CA MET A 161 -30.80 -13.09 1.20
C MET A 161 -31.93 -13.77 0.42
N ASP A 162 -31.76 -15.07 0.15
CA ASP A 162 -32.66 -15.90 -0.67
C ASP A 162 -32.99 -15.30 -2.05
N GLY A 163 -31.97 -14.79 -2.75
CA GLY A 163 -32.12 -14.25 -4.11
C GLY A 163 -32.79 -12.87 -4.15
N ARG A 164 -32.87 -12.18 -3.02
CA ARG A 164 -33.39 -10.81 -2.92
C ARG A 164 -32.40 -9.93 -2.19
N CYS A 165 -32.25 -8.70 -2.65
CA CYS A 165 -31.51 -7.71 -1.88
C CYS A 165 -32.37 -7.19 -0.75
N VAL A 166 -31.93 -7.44 0.48
CA VAL A 166 -32.58 -6.95 1.68
C VAL A 166 -31.77 -5.80 2.27
N PRO A 167 -32.42 -4.77 2.84
CA PRO A 167 -31.69 -3.67 3.45
C PRO A 167 -30.88 -4.15 4.66
N TYR A 168 -29.86 -3.38 5.06
CA TYR A 168 -29.20 -3.58 6.34
C TYR A 168 -30.22 -3.65 7.47
N SER A 169 -29.95 -4.45 8.49
CA SER A 169 -30.85 -4.81 9.60
C SER A 169 -32.02 -5.74 9.27
N ALA A 170 -32.24 -6.09 8.00
CA ALA A 170 -33.23 -7.09 7.65
C ALA A 170 -32.90 -8.44 8.31
N ARG A 171 -33.92 -9.13 8.80
CA ARG A 171 -33.82 -10.42 9.49
C ARG A 171 -34.59 -11.48 8.71
N GLN A 172 -34.03 -12.68 8.65
CA GLN A 172 -34.72 -13.85 8.12
C GLN A 172 -34.25 -15.11 8.86
N GLY A 173 -35.21 -15.84 9.44
CA GLY A 173 -34.90 -17.00 10.28
C GLY A 173 -34.00 -16.64 11.44
N ASN A 174 -32.83 -17.28 11.51
CA ASN A 174 -31.79 -17.03 12.51
C ASN A 174 -30.65 -16.13 11.99
N ALA A 175 -30.84 -15.42 10.88
CA ALA A 175 -29.82 -14.58 10.26
C ALA A 175 -30.29 -13.13 10.11
N TYR A 176 -29.33 -12.22 9.94
CA TYR A 176 -29.57 -10.80 9.67
C TYR A 176 -28.54 -10.22 8.70
N CYS A 177 -28.93 -9.16 7.99
CA CYS A 177 -28.05 -8.39 7.12
C CYS A 177 -27.30 -7.32 7.94
N GLY A 178 -25.99 -7.49 8.07
CA GLY A 178 -25.11 -6.57 8.80
C GLY A 178 -24.86 -5.27 8.05
N PRO A 179 -24.35 -4.23 8.74
CA PRO A 179 -24.01 -2.94 8.13
C PRO A 179 -22.79 -3.02 7.20
N ASP A 180 -22.03 -4.11 7.27
CA ASP A 180 -20.92 -4.47 6.38
C ASP A 180 -21.40 -5.16 5.09
N GLY A 181 -22.71 -5.36 4.92
CA GLY A 181 -23.29 -6.06 3.77
C GLY A 181 -23.15 -7.58 3.83
N ASN A 182 -22.74 -8.13 4.98
CA ASN A 182 -22.64 -9.58 5.18
C ASN A 182 -23.83 -10.12 5.96
N ILE A 183 -24.20 -11.37 5.65
CA ILE A 183 -25.21 -12.09 6.42
C ILE A 183 -24.53 -12.71 7.63
N SER A 184 -25.07 -12.42 8.81
CA SER A 184 -24.59 -12.95 10.09
C SER A 184 -25.68 -13.73 10.80
N THR A 185 -25.30 -14.73 11.60
CA THR A 185 -26.24 -15.44 12.46
C THR A 185 -26.58 -14.58 13.68
N GLN A 186 -27.84 -14.58 14.06
CA GLN A 186 -28.31 -13.94 15.27
C GLN A 186 -27.75 -14.61 16.53
N LYS A 187 -27.45 -13.78 17.51
CA LYS A 187 -26.77 -14.14 18.74
C LYS A 187 -27.78 -14.56 19.81
N SER A 188 -27.40 -15.57 20.59
CA SER A 188 -28.20 -16.05 21.72
C SER A 188 -28.18 -15.07 22.89
N ASN A 189 -29.08 -15.29 23.86
CA ASN A 189 -29.13 -14.52 25.11
C ASN A 189 -27.75 -14.44 25.80
N GLY A 190 -27.44 -13.29 26.39
CA GLY A 190 -26.19 -12.97 27.11
C GLY A 190 -24.97 -12.65 26.23
N LYS A 191 -25.03 -12.90 24.91
CA LYS A 191 -23.93 -12.59 23.97
C LYS A 191 -23.84 -11.11 23.68
N GLU A 192 -22.64 -10.64 23.36
CA GLU A 192 -22.40 -9.23 23.09
C GLU A 192 -23.06 -8.79 21.77
N CYS A 193 -23.75 -7.65 21.80
CA CYS A 193 -24.44 -7.08 20.65
C CYS A 193 -24.23 -5.57 20.61
N LYS A 194 -24.38 -4.99 19.42
CA LYS A 194 -24.42 -3.52 19.26
C LYS A 194 -25.81 -3.03 18.87
N ARG A 195 -26.61 -3.86 18.19
CA ARG A 195 -27.97 -3.54 17.76
C ARG A 195 -28.94 -4.68 18.03
N ASP A 196 -30.21 -4.32 18.19
CA ASP A 196 -31.30 -5.25 18.52
C ASP A 196 -31.40 -6.44 17.57
N TYR A 197 -31.31 -6.19 16.26
CA TYR A 197 -31.44 -7.23 15.24
C TYR A 197 -30.33 -8.28 15.28
N GLU A 198 -29.21 -7.99 15.96
CA GLU A 198 -28.15 -8.99 16.16
C GLU A 198 -28.59 -10.10 17.11
N CYS A 199 -29.60 -9.86 17.96
CA CYS A 199 -30.04 -10.81 18.98
C CYS A 199 -31.25 -11.61 18.49
N ILE A 200 -31.28 -12.92 18.79
CA ILE A 200 -32.44 -13.79 18.49
C ILE A 200 -33.74 -13.16 19.04
N THR A 201 -33.65 -12.59 20.25
CA THR A 201 -34.74 -11.93 20.97
C THR A 201 -35.13 -10.56 20.42
N ASN A 202 -34.35 -10.02 19.47
CA ASN A 202 -34.47 -8.65 18.96
C ASN A 202 -34.28 -7.56 20.03
N VAL A 203 -33.51 -7.85 21.08
CA VAL A 203 -33.27 -6.91 22.18
C VAL A 203 -31.80 -6.95 22.57
N CYS A 204 -31.12 -5.83 22.35
CA CYS A 204 -29.76 -5.58 22.78
C CYS A 204 -29.76 -4.53 23.91
N GLU A 205 -29.46 -4.97 25.12
CA GLU A 205 -29.52 -4.15 26.32
C GLU A 205 -28.17 -4.23 27.03
N GLU A 206 -27.58 -3.08 27.38
CA GLU A 206 -26.26 -3.02 28.01
C GLU A 206 -25.17 -3.79 27.23
N ASN A 207 -25.20 -3.67 25.89
CA ASN A 207 -24.34 -4.39 24.94
C ASN A 207 -24.47 -5.92 25.01
N ARG A 208 -25.57 -6.46 25.54
CA ARG A 208 -25.83 -7.90 25.58
C ARG A 208 -27.23 -8.24 25.10
N CYS A 209 -27.35 -9.37 24.42
CA CYS A 209 -28.64 -9.91 24.06
C CYS A 209 -29.41 -10.26 25.32
N SER A 210 -30.64 -9.80 25.42
CA SER A 210 -31.48 -9.91 26.61
C SER A 210 -32.80 -10.60 26.25
N GLU A 211 -33.46 -11.22 27.21
CA GLU A 211 -34.80 -11.76 27.01
C GLU A 211 -35.77 -10.64 26.63
N GLY A 212 -36.70 -10.92 25.71
CA GLY A 212 -37.74 -9.97 25.34
C GLY A 212 -38.56 -9.52 26.55
N MET A 213 -39.01 -8.27 26.55
CA MET A 213 -39.72 -7.66 27.69
C MET A 213 -40.93 -8.49 28.18
N LEU A 214 -41.65 -9.15 27.26
CA LEU A 214 -42.77 -10.04 27.59
C LEU A 214 -42.32 -11.28 28.38
N GLN A 215 -41.17 -11.86 28.05
CA GLN A 215 -40.61 -13.00 28.77
C GLN A 215 -40.21 -12.61 30.20
N LYS A 216 -39.61 -11.42 30.37
CA LYS A 216 -39.29 -10.86 31.69
C LYS A 216 -40.55 -10.63 32.53
N ILE A 217 -41.63 -10.14 31.93
CA ILE A 217 -42.93 -9.93 32.61
C ILE A 217 -43.55 -11.28 33.00
N LEU A 218 -43.56 -12.28 32.11
CA LEU A 218 -44.08 -13.62 32.42
C LEU A 218 -43.28 -14.30 33.54
N ASN A 219 -41.95 -14.20 33.51
CA ASN A 219 -41.08 -14.74 34.57
C ASN A 219 -41.30 -14.05 35.92
N TRP A 220 -41.60 -12.75 35.92
CA TRP A 220 -41.97 -12.01 37.13
C TRP A 220 -43.36 -12.42 37.64
N PHE A 221 -44.35 -12.54 36.76
CA PHE A 221 -45.71 -13.02 37.11
C PHE A 221 -45.67 -14.45 37.68
N MET A 222 -44.93 -15.38 37.07
CA MET A 222 -44.81 -16.75 37.58
C MET A 222 -44.18 -16.80 38.98
N LYS A 223 -43.24 -15.91 39.29
CA LYS A 223 -42.66 -15.81 40.64
C LYS A 223 -43.61 -15.23 41.69
N LEU A 224 -44.60 -14.44 41.28
CA LEU A 224 -45.58 -13.81 42.17
C LEU A 224 -46.73 -14.73 42.57
N PHE A 225 -47.07 -15.70 41.74
CA PHE A 225 -48.20 -16.61 41.95
C PHE A 225 -47.79 -18.08 42.16
N SER A 226 -46.50 -18.34 42.39
CA SER A 226 -45.95 -19.67 42.75
C SER A 226 -45.69 -19.84 44.26
N SER A 227 -46.31 -19.00 45.10
CA SER A 227 -46.42 -19.20 46.56
C SER A 227 -47.77 -19.79 46.93
#